data_AF-X1QFF0-F1
#
_entry.id   AF-X1QFF0-F1
#
_cell.length_a   1.000
_cell.length_b   1.000
_cell.length_c   1.000
_cell.angle_alpha   90.00
_cell.angle_beta   90.00
_cell.angle_gamma   90.00
#
_symmetry.space_group_name_H-M   'P 1'
#
loop_
_entity.id
_entity.type
_entity.pdbx_description
1 polymer ?
#
loop_
_entity_poly.entity_id
_entity_poly.type
_entity_poly.pdbx_seq_one_letter_code
_entity_poly.pdbx_strand_id
1 'polypeptide(L)'
;MPQTVQVNPTRMELLQQKHRLAMAHRAHDLLENKRDELIQQFLPLVKEVRELQKRVLQELNRVYADFRVAKMLNSEREIEEALMWTEMKVGLEVSGYTRFQAPRFKLQIEGNPLCYGFYGTNWKLDFTLKAFLNILPSLLNLAQKEDELKRLAKEIERTRRRVNALEYIFIPLVEETVRYITMKLEERERAHLINLMKIKEMAS
;
A
#
# COMPACT_ATOMS: atom_id res chain seq x y z
N MET A 1 -14.34 -3.97 29.56
CA MET A 1 -13.20 -3.54 30.41
C MET A 1 -11.98 -4.31 29.94
N PRO A 2 -10.87 -3.65 29.58
CA PRO A 2 -9.69 -4.40 29.15
C PRO A 2 -9.20 -5.22 30.34
N GLN A 3 -9.08 -6.53 30.12
CA GLN A 3 -8.62 -7.48 31.11
C GLN A 3 -7.24 -7.04 31.57
N THR A 4 -7.11 -6.76 32.88
CA THR A 4 -5.80 -6.53 33.48
C THR A 4 -4.92 -7.72 33.14
N VAL A 5 -3.83 -7.46 32.43
CA VAL A 5 -2.86 -8.50 32.10
C VAL A 5 -2.45 -9.13 33.43
N GLN A 6 -2.60 -10.44 33.53
CA GLN A 6 -2.34 -11.22 34.74
C GLN A 6 -0.81 -11.33 34.93
N VAL A 7 -0.16 -10.20 35.22
CA VAL A 7 1.29 -10.14 35.38
C VAL A 7 1.64 -10.25 36.85
N ASN A 8 2.58 -11.14 37.18
CA ASN A 8 3.05 -11.30 38.55
C ASN A 8 3.77 -10.02 39.00
N PRO A 9 3.33 -9.35 40.08
CA PRO A 9 3.93 -8.11 40.51
C PRO A 9 5.29 -8.38 41.18
N THR A 10 6.35 -8.30 40.37
CA THR A 10 7.75 -8.42 40.80
C THR A 10 8.54 -7.20 40.34
N ARG A 11 9.62 -6.86 41.05
CA ARG A 11 10.49 -5.72 40.66
C ARG A 11 11.12 -5.91 39.27
N MET A 12 11.44 -7.15 38.89
CA MET A 12 11.94 -7.47 37.56
C MET A 12 10.91 -7.15 36.48
N GLU A 13 9.66 -7.55 36.71
CA GLU A 13 8.58 -7.27 35.77
C GLU A 13 8.29 -5.77 35.63
N LEU A 14 8.36 -5.02 36.75
CA LEU A 14 8.24 -3.55 36.72
C LEU A 14 9.30 -2.91 35.80
N LEU A 15 10.55 -3.36 35.88
CA LEU A 15 11.63 -2.88 35.01
C LEU A 15 11.36 -3.22 33.54
N GLN A 16 10.89 -4.43 33.25
CA GLN A 16 10.54 -4.83 31.88
C GLN A 16 9.39 -3.99 31.31
N GLN A 17 8.33 -3.74 32.08
CA GLN A 17 7.20 -2.93 31.62
C GLN A 17 7.58 -1.46 31.43
N LYS A 18 8.41 -0.87 32.29
CA LYS A 18 8.97 0.48 32.08
C LYS A 18 9.81 0.56 30.82
N HIS A 19 10.62 -0.47 30.53
CA HIS A 19 11.40 -0.52 29.30
C HIS A 19 10.50 -0.63 28.06
N ARG A 20 9.45 -1.47 28.12
CA ARG A 20 8.44 -1.58 27.06
C ARG A 20 7.72 -0.26 26.80
N LEU A 21 7.37 0.48 27.85
CA LEU A 21 6.75 1.81 27.73
C LEU A 21 7.66 2.79 27.00
N ALA A 22 8.93 2.88 27.40
CA ALA A 22 9.90 3.76 26.74
C ALA A 22 10.11 3.36 25.26
N MET A 23 10.14 2.06 24.97
CA MET A 23 10.22 1.56 23.60
C MET A 23 8.95 1.85 22.79
N ALA A 24 7.76 1.80 23.41
CA ALA A 24 6.49 2.11 22.76
C ALA A 24 6.42 3.58 22.34
N HIS A 25 6.85 4.52 23.19
CA HIS A 25 6.93 5.94 22.82
C HIS A 25 7.89 6.18 21.64
N ARG A 26 9.09 5.60 21.68
CA ARG A 26 10.04 5.71 20.55
C ARG A 26 9.47 5.11 19.27
N ALA A 27 8.77 3.98 19.36
CA ALA A 27 8.14 3.35 18.22
C ALA A 27 6.98 4.19 17.67
N HIS A 28 6.21 4.86 18.53
CA HIS A 28 5.18 5.81 18.14
C HIS A 28 5.79 6.96 17.32
N ASP A 29 6.78 7.65 17.86
CA ASP A 29 7.42 8.80 17.20
C ASP A 29 8.04 8.40 15.85
N LEU A 30 8.66 7.20 15.79
CA LEU A 30 9.26 6.70 14.55
C LEU A 30 8.21 6.36 13.49
N LEU A 31 7.08 5.76 13.89
CA LEU A 31 5.99 5.44 12.97
C LEU A 31 5.24 6.69 12.51
N GLU A 32 5.13 7.71 13.36
CA GLU A 32 4.60 9.02 13.00
C GLU A 32 5.48 9.70 11.94
N ASN A 33 6.79 9.78 12.19
CA ASN A 33 7.74 10.33 11.21
C ASN A 33 7.68 9.56 9.88
N LYS A 34 7.61 8.22 9.92
CA LYS A 34 7.45 7.39 8.72
C LYS A 34 6.16 7.71 7.98
N ARG A 35 5.03 7.87 8.69
CA ARG A 35 3.74 8.22 8.09
C ARG A 35 3.85 9.54 7.33
N ASP A 36 4.47 10.54 7.95
CA ASP A 36 4.56 11.88 7.36
C ASP A 36 5.46 11.88 6.12
N GLU A 37 6.57 11.13 6.14
CA GLU A 37 7.43 10.90 4.96
C GLU A 37 6.64 10.23 3.81
N LEU A 38 5.85 9.19 4.12
CA LEU A 38 5.03 8.50 3.11
C LEU A 38 3.96 9.44 2.52
N ILE A 39 3.36 10.31 3.32
CA ILE A 39 2.38 11.31 2.85
C ILE A 39 3.05 12.33 1.93
N GLN A 40 4.26 12.79 2.27
CA GLN A 40 5.03 13.71 1.41
C GLN A 40 5.34 13.09 0.05
N GLN A 41 5.61 11.79 -0.02
CA GLN A 41 5.83 11.07 -1.28
C GLN A 41 4.52 10.76 -2.04
N PHE A 42 3.40 10.60 -1.33
CA PHE A 42 2.10 10.26 -1.92
C PHE A 42 1.50 11.41 -2.73
N LEU A 43 1.49 12.63 -2.19
CA LEU A 43 0.88 13.80 -2.84
C LEU A 43 1.41 14.11 -4.26
N PRO A 44 2.73 14.14 -4.53
CA PRO A 44 3.24 14.36 -5.88
C PRO A 44 2.89 13.21 -6.82
N LEU A 45 2.92 11.96 -6.33
CA LEU A 45 2.60 10.79 -7.14
C LEU A 45 1.12 10.77 -7.56
N VAL A 46 0.20 11.22 -6.69
CA VAL A 46 -1.22 11.42 -7.05
C VAL A 46 -1.36 12.42 -8.21
N LYS A 47 -0.61 13.53 -8.19
CA LYS A 47 -0.66 14.55 -9.25
C LYS A 47 -0.14 13.97 -10.57
N GLU A 48 1.00 13.28 -10.53
CA GLU A 48 1.60 12.62 -11.70
C GLU A 48 0.61 11.61 -12.33
N VAL A 49 -0.01 10.76 -11.52
CA VAL A 49 -0.99 9.77 -11.98
C VAL A 49 -2.20 10.44 -12.61
N ARG A 50 -2.75 11.51 -12.01
CA ARG A 50 -3.88 12.25 -12.58
C ARG A 50 -3.55 12.87 -13.93
N GLU A 51 -2.36 13.44 -14.08
CA GLU A 51 -1.90 14.02 -15.34
C GLU A 51 -1.68 12.95 -16.43
N LEU A 52 -1.08 11.81 -16.06
CA LEU A 52 -0.93 10.66 -16.96
C LEU A 52 -2.31 10.12 -17.39
N GLN A 53 -3.23 9.95 -16.43
CA GLN A 53 -4.58 9.47 -16.70
C GLN A 53 -5.31 10.39 -17.69
N LYS A 54 -5.21 11.71 -17.50
CA LYS A 54 -5.81 12.69 -18.43
C LYS A 54 -5.23 12.60 -19.83
N ARG A 55 -3.90 12.46 -19.97
CA ARG A 55 -3.23 12.29 -21.26
C ARG A 55 -3.67 11.01 -21.97
N VAL A 56 -3.61 9.88 -21.27
CA VAL A 56 -4.02 8.57 -21.81
C VAL A 56 -5.50 8.58 -22.22
N LEU A 57 -6.39 9.17 -21.43
CA LEU A 57 -7.81 9.31 -21.79
C LEU A 57 -8.00 10.15 -23.06
N GLN A 58 -7.24 11.23 -23.23
CA GLN A 58 -7.31 12.05 -24.44
C GLN A 58 -6.85 11.28 -25.68
N GLU A 59 -5.74 10.56 -25.58
CA GLU A 59 -5.24 9.71 -26.67
C GLU A 59 -6.23 8.59 -27.01
N LEU A 60 -6.75 7.91 -25.99
CA LEU A 60 -7.69 6.81 -26.14
C LEU A 60 -9.01 7.29 -26.77
N ASN A 61 -9.53 8.45 -26.39
CA ASN A 61 -10.71 9.04 -27.00
C ASN A 61 -10.50 9.37 -28.50
N ARG A 62 -9.30 9.83 -28.88
CA ARG A 62 -8.96 10.06 -30.29
C ARG A 62 -8.94 8.75 -31.07
N VAL A 63 -8.31 7.71 -30.53
CA VAL A 63 -8.22 6.41 -31.20
C VAL A 63 -9.60 5.74 -31.30
N TYR A 64 -10.46 5.84 -30.29
CA TYR A 64 -11.84 5.37 -30.40
C TYR A 64 -12.69 6.18 -31.39
N ALA A 65 -12.43 7.48 -31.54
CA ALA A 65 -13.09 8.27 -32.58
C ALA A 65 -12.64 7.79 -33.97
N ASP A 66 -11.34 7.58 -34.16
CA ASP A 66 -10.80 7.07 -35.42
C ASP A 66 -11.31 5.66 -35.76
N PHE A 67 -11.42 4.79 -34.74
CA PHE A 67 -11.96 3.44 -34.90
C PHE A 67 -13.44 3.44 -35.26
N ARG A 68 -14.22 4.36 -34.68
CA ARG A 68 -15.63 4.55 -35.08
C ARG A 68 -15.76 4.95 -36.55
N VAL A 69 -14.89 5.84 -37.04
CA VAL A 69 -14.87 6.20 -38.46
C VAL A 69 -14.48 5.00 -39.32
N ALA A 70 -13.51 4.19 -38.91
CA ALA A 70 -13.15 2.96 -39.62
C ALA A 70 -14.35 1.99 -39.70
N LYS A 71 -15.10 1.81 -38.60
CA LYS A 71 -16.31 0.97 -38.56
C LYS A 71 -17.48 1.53 -39.39
N MET A 72 -17.53 2.84 -39.65
CA MET A 72 -18.53 3.41 -40.55
C MET A 72 -18.19 3.18 -42.03
N LEU A 73 -16.89 3.08 -42.35
CA LEU A 73 -16.42 2.92 -43.73
C LEU A 73 -16.35 1.45 -44.17
N ASN A 74 -16.21 0.52 -43.23
CA ASN A 74 -16.12 -0.91 -43.49
C ASN A 74 -17.32 -1.64 -42.88
N SER A 75 -17.75 -2.76 -43.46
CA SER A 75 -18.75 -3.62 -42.81
C SER A 75 -18.16 -4.26 -41.56
N GLU A 76 -18.99 -4.46 -40.52
CA GLU A 76 -18.56 -5.10 -39.28
C GLU A 76 -17.94 -6.47 -39.52
N ARG A 77 -18.49 -7.22 -40.48
CA ARG A 77 -18.00 -8.54 -40.89
C ARG A 77 -16.59 -8.49 -41.49
N GLU A 78 -16.27 -7.46 -42.27
CA GLU A 78 -14.95 -7.31 -42.90
C GLU A 78 -13.87 -7.01 -41.85
N ILE A 79 -14.20 -6.23 -40.82
CA ILE A 79 -13.30 -5.96 -39.69
C ILE A 79 -13.07 -7.23 -38.86
N GLU A 80 -14.12 -8.01 -38.60
CA GLU A 80 -13.98 -9.28 -37.89
C GLU A 80 -13.08 -10.26 -38.65
N GLU A 81 -13.31 -10.44 -39.95
CA GLU A 81 -12.49 -11.29 -40.81
C GLU A 81 -11.02 -10.83 -40.84
N ALA A 82 -10.77 -9.52 -40.87
CA ALA A 82 -9.42 -8.96 -40.82
C ALA A 82 -8.68 -9.19 -39.48
N LEU A 83 -9.40 -9.20 -38.36
CA LEU A 83 -8.82 -9.35 -37.02
C LEU A 83 -8.66 -10.82 -36.58
N MET A 84 -9.35 -11.77 -37.23
CA MET A 84 -9.27 -13.19 -36.88
C MET A 84 -7.84 -13.78 -37.05
N TRP A 85 -7.04 -13.24 -37.96
CA TRP A 85 -5.74 -13.80 -38.36
C TRP A 85 -4.55 -12.93 -37.91
N THR A 86 -4.64 -12.36 -36.70
CA THR A 86 -3.57 -11.49 -36.21
C THR A 86 -2.35 -12.31 -35.77
N GLU A 87 -1.18 -12.08 -36.38
CA GLU A 87 0.08 -12.75 -36.00
C GLU A 87 0.79 -12.10 -34.81
N MET A 88 0.19 -11.05 -34.25
CA MET A 88 0.79 -10.24 -33.22
C MET A 88 0.77 -10.96 -31.86
N LYS A 89 1.94 -11.10 -31.24
CA LYS A 89 2.11 -11.62 -29.89
C LYS A 89 2.56 -10.50 -28.97
N VAL A 90 1.84 -10.33 -27.86
CA VAL A 90 2.19 -9.36 -26.82
C VAL A 90 2.59 -10.13 -25.56
N GLY A 91 3.87 -10.04 -25.23
CA GLY A 91 4.45 -10.57 -23.99
C GLY A 91 4.62 -9.48 -22.94
N LEU A 92 4.46 -9.86 -21.67
CA LEU A 92 4.72 -9.01 -20.51
C LEU A 92 5.75 -9.69 -19.63
N GLU A 93 6.92 -9.06 -19.48
CA GLU A 93 7.97 -9.53 -18.60
C GLU A 93 8.08 -8.66 -17.35
N VAL A 94 8.22 -9.29 -16.18
CA VAL A 94 8.50 -8.57 -14.94
C VAL A 94 9.99 -8.33 -14.84
N SER A 95 10.39 -7.07 -15.03
CA SER A 95 11.80 -6.64 -14.99
C SER A 95 12.33 -6.38 -13.58
N GLY A 96 11.45 -6.21 -12.60
CA GLY A 96 11.82 -5.95 -11.21
C GLY A 96 10.67 -5.39 -10.39
N TYR A 97 10.97 -4.94 -9.17
CA TYR A 97 10.01 -4.33 -8.25
C TYR A 97 10.45 -2.93 -7.85
N THR A 98 9.48 -2.02 -7.71
CA THR A 98 9.70 -0.68 -7.14
C THR A 98 9.82 -0.77 -5.61
N ARG A 99 10.24 0.33 -4.96
CA ARG A 99 10.38 0.46 -3.51
C ARG A 99 9.14 0.02 -2.72
N PHE A 100 7.95 0.19 -3.29
CA PHE A 100 6.67 -0.23 -2.71
C PHE A 100 6.17 -1.60 -3.19
N GLN A 101 7.08 -2.46 -3.68
CA GLN A 101 6.79 -3.81 -4.18
C GLN A 101 5.80 -3.85 -5.37
N ALA A 102 5.67 -2.75 -6.12
CA ALA A 102 4.94 -2.74 -7.38
C ALA A 102 5.82 -3.36 -8.49
N PRO A 103 5.32 -4.33 -9.28
CA PRO A 103 6.08 -4.93 -10.37
C PRO A 103 6.27 -3.94 -11.52
N ARG A 104 7.48 -3.91 -12.10
CA ARG A 104 7.80 -3.17 -13.32
C ARG A 104 7.71 -4.09 -14.51
N PHE A 105 6.79 -3.81 -15.41
CA PHE A 105 6.59 -4.59 -16.63
C PHE A 105 7.38 -4.02 -17.80
N LYS A 106 7.94 -4.90 -18.61
CA LYS A 106 8.46 -4.63 -19.95
C LYS A 106 7.54 -5.28 -20.97
N LEU A 107 7.21 -4.52 -22.00
CA LEU A 107 6.35 -4.97 -23.09
C LEU A 107 7.22 -5.57 -24.19
N GLN A 108 6.93 -6.80 -24.58
CA GLN A 108 7.49 -7.44 -25.77
C GLN A 108 6.39 -7.50 -26.83
N ILE A 109 6.61 -6.83 -27.96
CA ILE A 109 5.70 -6.86 -29.09
C ILE A 109 6.42 -7.56 -30.23
N GLU A 110 5.88 -8.68 -30.67
CA GLU A 110 6.35 -9.42 -31.84
C GLU A 110 5.24 -9.51 -32.88
N GLY A 111 5.62 -9.47 -34.17
CA GLY A 111 4.69 -9.58 -35.29
C GLY A 111 4.27 -8.23 -35.88
N ASN A 112 3.66 -8.31 -37.06
CA ASN A 112 3.07 -7.15 -37.74
C ASN A 112 1.59 -7.07 -37.34
N PRO A 113 1.05 -5.89 -36.98
CA PRO A 113 -0.39 -5.75 -36.78
C PRO A 113 -1.22 -5.76 -38.07
N LEU A 114 -0.57 -5.56 -39.23
CA LEU A 114 -1.23 -5.55 -40.53
C LEU A 114 -1.05 -6.90 -41.24
N CYS A 115 -1.78 -7.92 -40.77
CA CYS A 115 -1.73 -9.30 -41.30
C CYS A 115 -2.91 -9.66 -42.21
N TYR A 116 -3.82 -8.72 -42.51
CA TYR A 116 -5.00 -8.95 -43.33
C TYR A 116 -4.83 -8.47 -44.78
N GLY A 117 -5.66 -9.00 -45.68
CA GLY A 117 -5.72 -8.55 -47.07
C GLY A 117 -6.35 -7.17 -47.22
N PHE A 118 -5.92 -6.42 -48.24
CA PHE A 118 -6.46 -5.08 -48.56
C PHE A 118 -7.91 -5.09 -49.08
N TYR A 119 -8.48 -6.27 -49.35
CA TYR A 119 -9.86 -6.41 -49.81
C TYR A 119 -10.83 -6.21 -48.64
N GLY A 120 -11.75 -5.26 -48.75
CA GLY A 120 -12.71 -4.93 -47.68
C GLY A 120 -12.09 -4.17 -46.49
N THR A 121 -10.82 -3.78 -46.58
CA THR A 121 -10.13 -3.01 -45.53
C THR A 121 -9.72 -1.63 -46.02
N ASN A 122 -9.51 -0.70 -45.08
CA ASN A 122 -9.36 0.72 -45.37
C ASN A 122 -8.14 1.27 -44.64
N TRP A 123 -7.46 2.25 -45.24
CA TRP A 123 -6.33 2.98 -44.64
C TRP A 123 -6.64 3.50 -43.23
N LYS A 124 -7.92 3.84 -42.96
CA LYS A 124 -8.34 4.30 -41.63
C LYS A 124 -8.24 3.19 -40.57
N LEU A 125 -8.54 1.95 -40.93
CA LEU A 125 -8.39 0.78 -40.04
C LEU A 125 -6.91 0.57 -39.69
N ASP A 126 -6.03 0.61 -40.69
CA ASP A 126 -4.58 0.48 -40.51
C ASP A 126 -4.03 1.54 -39.53
N PHE A 127 -4.49 2.78 -39.70
CA PHE A 127 -4.11 3.89 -38.82
C PHE A 127 -4.58 3.64 -37.38
N THR A 128 -5.81 3.17 -37.20
CA THR A 128 -6.36 2.90 -35.87
C THR A 128 -5.61 1.79 -35.14
N LEU A 129 -5.25 0.71 -35.85
CA LEU A 129 -4.48 -0.39 -35.25
C LEU A 129 -3.11 0.09 -34.80
N LYS A 130 -2.38 0.85 -35.63
CA LYS A 130 -1.11 1.46 -35.23
C LYS A 130 -1.27 2.40 -34.03
N ALA A 131 -2.34 3.18 -33.99
CA ALA A 131 -2.60 4.09 -32.88
C ALA A 131 -2.89 3.35 -31.57
N PHE A 132 -3.61 2.23 -31.60
CA PHE A 132 -3.80 1.37 -30.41
C PHE A 132 -2.48 0.83 -29.88
N LEU A 133 -1.57 0.39 -30.76
CA LEU A 133 -0.25 -0.10 -30.35
C LEU A 133 0.61 0.96 -29.70
N ASN A 134 0.55 2.18 -30.23
CA ASN A 134 1.31 3.30 -29.67
C ASN A 134 0.81 3.71 -28.28
N ILE A 135 -0.46 3.45 -27.95
CA ILE A 135 -1.04 3.74 -26.63
C ILE A 135 -0.74 2.65 -25.60
N LEU A 136 -0.49 1.40 -26.02
CA LEU A 136 -0.22 0.28 -25.11
C LEU A 136 0.91 0.57 -24.09
N PRO A 137 2.07 1.13 -24.47
CA PRO A 137 3.11 1.52 -23.50
C PRO A 137 2.63 2.57 -22.49
N SER A 138 1.87 3.56 -22.93
CA SER A 138 1.32 4.62 -22.07
C SER A 138 0.30 4.06 -21.06
N LEU A 139 -0.56 3.14 -21.51
CA LEU A 139 -1.49 2.41 -20.64
C LEU A 139 -0.77 1.56 -19.61
N LEU A 140 0.28 0.84 -20.04
CA LEU A 140 1.08 0.01 -19.13
C LEU A 140 1.79 0.86 -18.06
N ASN A 141 2.34 2.01 -18.44
CA ASN A 141 2.97 2.94 -17.51
C ASN A 141 1.94 3.51 -16.51
N LEU A 142 0.75 3.89 -16.99
CA LEU A 142 -0.34 4.34 -16.11
C LEU A 142 -0.72 3.24 -15.10
N ALA A 143 -0.91 2.01 -15.56
CA ALA A 143 -1.26 0.89 -14.70
C ALA A 143 -0.19 0.60 -13.62
N GLN A 144 1.09 0.70 -13.97
CA GLN A 144 2.20 0.55 -13.02
C GLN A 144 2.17 1.63 -11.93
N LYS A 145 2.01 2.89 -12.32
CA LYS A 145 1.96 4.03 -11.40
C LYS A 145 0.72 4.01 -10.52
N GLU A 146 -0.43 3.56 -11.05
CA GLU A 146 -1.65 3.36 -10.26
C GLU A 146 -1.49 2.23 -9.23
N ASP A 147 -0.84 1.11 -9.58
CA ASP A 147 -0.58 0.02 -8.62
C ASP A 147 0.37 0.48 -7.51
N GLU A 148 1.42 1.23 -7.86
CA GLU A 148 2.34 1.85 -6.90
C GLU A 148 1.57 2.79 -5.94
N LEU A 149 0.69 3.64 -6.47
CA LEU A 149 -0.14 4.54 -5.68
C LEU A 149 -1.07 3.78 -4.70
N LYS A 150 -1.72 2.71 -5.17
CA LYS A 150 -2.61 1.86 -4.35
C LYS A 150 -1.85 1.18 -3.22
N ARG A 151 -0.64 0.68 -3.49
CA ARG A 151 0.22 0.05 -2.47
C ARG A 151 0.68 1.06 -1.43
N LEU A 152 1.12 2.24 -1.86
CA LEU A 152 1.51 3.33 -0.97
C LEU A 152 0.35 3.77 -0.07
N ALA A 153 -0.85 3.94 -0.63
CA ALA A 153 -2.06 4.27 0.14
C ALA A 153 -2.34 3.22 1.23
N LYS A 154 -2.23 1.93 0.87
CA LYS A 154 -2.42 0.82 1.82
C LYS A 154 -1.37 0.80 2.93
N GLU A 155 -0.13 1.17 2.62
CA GLU A 155 0.95 1.27 3.62
C GLU A 155 0.72 2.46 4.58
N ILE A 156 0.29 3.61 4.06
CA ILE A 156 -0.08 4.78 4.88
C ILE A 156 -1.21 4.41 5.84
N GLU A 157 -2.26 3.76 5.34
CA GLU A 157 -3.40 3.35 6.17
C GLU A 157 -2.98 2.36 7.26
N ARG A 158 -2.14 1.36 6.92
CA ARG A 158 -1.58 0.42 7.90
C ARG A 158 -0.76 1.13 8.96
N THR A 159 0.06 2.11 8.58
CA THR A 159 0.91 2.87 9.50
C THR A 159 0.06 3.73 10.42
N ARG A 160 -0.94 4.45 9.89
CA ARG A 160 -1.91 5.21 10.68
C ARG A 160 -2.65 4.34 11.71
N ARG A 161 -3.14 3.17 11.29
CA ARG A 161 -3.81 2.23 12.21
C ARG A 161 -2.87 1.77 13.34
N ARG A 162 -1.59 1.54 13.03
CA ARG A 162 -0.58 1.15 14.03
C ARG A 162 -0.24 2.28 15.01
N VAL A 163 -0.08 3.51 14.52
CA VAL A 163 0.13 4.70 15.38
C VAL A 163 -1.04 4.85 16.35
N ASN A 164 -2.27 4.83 15.84
CA ASN A 164 -3.47 4.94 16.68
C ASN A 164 -3.60 3.79 17.69
N ALA A 165 -3.24 2.56 17.30
CA ALA A 165 -3.26 1.42 18.22
C ALA A 165 -2.20 1.57 19.33
N LEU A 166 -1.04 2.17 19.03
CA LEU A 166 -0.04 2.46 20.05
C LEU A 166 -0.52 3.57 21.00
N GLU A 167 -1.03 4.66 20.45
CA GLU A 167 -1.44 5.86 21.20
C GLU A 167 -2.63 5.58 22.12
N TYR A 168 -3.69 4.95 21.61
CA TYR A 168 -4.96 4.83 22.35
C TYR A 168 -5.16 3.49 23.06
N ILE A 169 -4.40 2.45 22.71
CA ILE A 169 -4.59 1.10 23.27
C ILE A 169 -3.35 0.63 24.01
N PHE A 170 -2.20 0.57 23.33
CA PHE A 170 -1.02 -0.10 23.89
C PHE A 170 -0.33 0.73 24.99
N ILE A 171 -0.06 2.02 24.75
CA ILE A 171 0.60 2.88 25.73
C ILE A 171 -0.23 2.99 27.02
N PRO A 172 -1.55 3.30 26.97
CA PRO A 172 -2.37 3.37 28.18
C PRO A 172 -2.44 2.04 28.95
N LEU A 173 -2.50 0.90 28.23
CA LEU A 173 -2.52 -0.43 28.86
C LEU A 173 -1.22 -0.73 29.62
N VAL A 174 -0.07 -0.39 29.03
CA VAL A 174 1.24 -0.60 29.68
C VAL A 174 1.40 0.36 30.86
N GLU A 175 0.96 1.61 30.74
CA GLU A 175 0.94 2.58 31.86
C GLU A 175 0.11 2.08 33.04
N GLU A 176 -1.10 1.58 32.77
CA GLU A 176 -1.96 1.01 33.81
C GLU A 176 -1.32 -0.21 34.46
N THR A 177 -0.66 -1.07 33.67
CA THR A 177 0.07 -2.24 34.17
C THR A 177 1.24 -1.83 35.08
N VAL A 178 2.02 -0.82 34.68
CA VAL A 178 3.12 -0.27 35.49
C VAL A 178 2.59 0.30 36.81
N ARG A 179 1.48 1.05 36.76
CA ARG A 179 0.81 1.60 37.96
C ARG A 179 0.34 0.49 38.90
N TYR A 180 -0.28 -0.56 38.35
CA TYR A 180 -0.75 -1.71 39.12
C TYR A 180 0.39 -2.45 39.85
N ILE A 181 1.48 -2.76 39.13
CA ILE A 181 2.63 -3.46 39.72
C ILE A 181 3.27 -2.59 40.81
N THR A 182 3.41 -1.29 40.57
CA THR A 182 3.99 -0.34 41.55
C THR A 182 3.16 -0.32 42.83
N MET A 183 1.83 -0.15 42.71
CA MET A 183 0.92 -0.15 43.86
C MET A 183 0.99 -1.46 44.67
N LYS A 184 1.07 -2.61 44.00
CA LYS A 184 1.17 -3.93 44.67
C LYS A 184 2.51 -4.16 45.36
N LEU A 185 3.61 -3.62 44.81
CA LEU A 185 4.92 -3.68 45.45
C LEU A 185 4.97 -2.81 46.71
N GLU A 186 4.44 -1.58 46.65
CA GLU A 186 4.34 -0.68 47.81
C GLU A 186 3.45 -1.26 48.94
N GLU A 187 2.37 -1.95 48.58
CA GLU A 187 1.50 -2.62 49.54
C GLU A 187 2.22 -3.78 50.27
N ARG A 188 3.02 -4.58 49.53
CA ARG A 188 3.87 -5.62 50.11
C ARG A 188 4.97 -5.06 51.01
N GLU A 189 5.61 -3.98 50.62
CA GLU A 189 6.65 -3.32 51.42
C GLU A 189 6.08 -2.76 52.72
N ARG A 190 4.89 -2.13 52.67
CA ARG A 190 4.17 -1.69 53.87
C ARG A 190 3.81 -2.84 54.80
N ALA A 191 3.28 -3.94 54.27
CA ALA A 191 2.96 -5.12 55.07
C ALA A 191 4.22 -5.73 55.74
N HIS A 192 5.35 -5.75 55.03
CA HIS A 192 6.61 -6.25 55.56
C HIS A 192 7.14 -5.36 56.70
N LEU A 193 7.08 -4.04 56.56
CA LEU A 193 7.46 -3.07 57.60
C LEU A 193 6.64 -3.26 58.89
N ILE A 194 5.32 -3.40 58.76
CA ILE A 194 4.43 -3.64 59.90
C ILE A 194 4.78 -4.94 60.61
N ASN A 195 5.05 -6.02 59.86
CA ASN A 195 5.45 -7.30 60.44
C ASN A 195 6.78 -7.20 61.20
N LEU A 196 7.76 -6.47 60.66
CA LEU A 196 9.04 -6.22 61.35
C LEU A 196 8.86 -5.43 62.65
N MET A 197 7.99 -4.41 62.64
CA MET A 197 7.65 -3.64 63.85
C MET A 197 7.03 -4.54 64.92
N LYS A 198 6.05 -5.37 64.56
CA LYS A 198 5.40 -6.32 65.49
C LYS A 198 6.38 -7.34 66.08
N ILE A 199 7.27 -7.91 65.24
CA ILE A 199 8.27 -8.87 65.72
C ILE A 199 9.22 -8.20 66.73
N LYS A 200 9.62 -6.96 66.47
CA LYS A 200 10.46 -6.19 67.40
C LYS A 200 9.76 -5.93 68.73
N GLU A 201 8.47 -5.58 68.71
CA GLU A 201 7.67 -5.38 69.92
C GLU A 201 7.49 -6.66 70.74
N MET A 202 7.42 -7.84 70.09
CA MET A 202 7.31 -9.13 70.80
C MET A 202 8.64 -9.64 71.36
N ALA A 203 9.77 -9.17 70.82
CA ALA A 203 11.12 -9.57 71.22
C ALA A 203 11.77 -8.62 72.24
N SER A 204 11.09 -7.52 72.59
CA SER A 204 11.48 -6.55 73.61
C SER A 204 10.65 -6.74 74.87
#